data_AF-A0A3N5PJ69-F1
#
_entry.id   AF-A0A3N5PJ69-F1
#
_cell.length_a   1.000
_cell.length_b   1.000
_cell.length_c   1.000
_cell.angle_alpha   90.00
_cell.angle_beta   90.00
_cell.angle_gamma   90.00
#
_symmetry.space_group_name_H-M   'P 1'
#
loop_
_entity.id
_entity.type
_entity.pdbx_description
1 polymer ?
#
loop_
_entity_poly.entity_id
_entity_poly.type
_entity_poly.pdbx_seq_one_letter_code
_entity_poly.pdbx_strand_id
1 'polypeptide(L)'
;MKMNSVRRPGPVGPGAVGRVYKARPAALRRARPALRRARPALLAILFAVSMAAVMYGQARSAPDWTTTGFDAQRTSWVRVDPYVSIENLPKFRFLWKLKVDNESRFGNSLTAPVALGNLMTFRGFKSLVFVGGSSNNVYAIDYDFGTVFWRTHHNYTAGAREYAGSPACPGGMTLPLTRATSLNPATQLAFFGFARPPRPAKGDVGEPGKGAPQLAEIAARQAARANRGGGDAPTAPIAPTAPNAPGRGTPPPARGAAPQGGRGGRGPNFVFSVAADGLLRGLIPDTGDLALAPTKFLPPNATANGLIWTDGFVYAATSNTCGGAPEAVWAMNFGAEEKPVTAWETDGASITGIALGPDGTIYATTGSGASEYANSVVALEGGTLKLRDWVRQEAPFTSTPVVFSEGEKTYVAATSSSRLYVLDASSLGGADHRTPLAIAGQPDLRLGADGLATWRDHAGTRWILTEVSGAIGAFKVMDNAGAIAIERAWTSRAMPSPRTPIIVNGVVFALASGNAGGNAVLYALDPATGKDLWNSGNTITAAASAGLSAGTGQVYVVTADNTVWSFGIPLVID
;
A
#
# COMPACT_ATOMS: atom_id res chain seq x y z
N MET A 1 -62.73 -69.28 -10.64
CA MET A 1 -63.47 -70.50 -11.02
C MET A 1 -64.28 -70.15 -12.26
N LYS A 2 -63.94 -70.80 -13.39
CA LYS A 2 -64.66 -71.01 -14.67
C LYS A 2 -65.54 -69.89 -15.27
N MET A 3 -65.67 -69.70 -16.57
CA MET A 3 -64.98 -70.05 -17.82
C MET A 3 -65.98 -69.59 -18.90
N ASN A 4 -65.48 -69.02 -20.02
CA ASN A 4 -66.12 -69.05 -21.34
C ASN A 4 -67.50 -68.38 -21.51
N SER A 5 -67.92 -67.93 -22.69
CA SER A 5 -67.30 -67.61 -23.97
C SER A 5 -68.44 -66.96 -24.78
N VAL A 6 -68.12 -65.88 -25.51
CA VAL A 6 -68.34 -65.72 -26.96
C VAL A 6 -69.70 -66.26 -27.50
N ARG A 7 -70.61 -65.50 -28.12
CA ARG A 7 -70.44 -64.72 -29.36
C ARG A 7 -71.73 -63.93 -29.69
N ARG A 8 -71.51 -62.78 -30.34
CA ARG A 8 -72.39 -61.81 -31.06
C ARG A 8 -73.33 -62.45 -32.11
N PRO A 9 -74.40 -61.79 -32.64
CA PRO A 9 -74.33 -60.55 -33.47
C PRO A 9 -75.47 -59.52 -33.34
N GLY A 10 -75.22 -58.27 -33.77
CA GLY A 10 -76.13 -57.10 -33.71
C GLY A 10 -77.04 -56.96 -34.95
N PRO A 11 -77.43 -55.74 -35.40
CA PRO A 11 -77.38 -54.39 -34.79
C PRO A 11 -78.71 -53.59 -34.94
N VAL A 12 -78.67 -52.27 -34.65
CA VAL A 12 -79.46 -51.11 -35.19
C VAL A 12 -79.91 -50.12 -34.07
N GLY A 13 -79.62 -48.81 -34.23
CA GLY A 13 -79.83 -47.69 -33.27
C GLY A 13 -81.29 -47.14 -33.22
N PRO A 14 -81.60 -45.86 -32.87
CA PRO A 14 -80.75 -44.64 -32.70
C PRO A 14 -81.12 -43.69 -31.50
N GLY A 15 -80.30 -42.62 -31.29
CA GLY A 15 -80.74 -41.21 -31.09
C GLY A 15 -81.42 -40.71 -29.79
N ALA A 16 -80.80 -39.71 -29.14
CA ALA A 16 -81.18 -39.06 -27.88
C ALA A 16 -82.07 -37.79 -28.02
N VAL A 17 -82.75 -37.39 -26.92
CA VAL A 17 -83.41 -36.09 -26.72
C VAL A 17 -83.18 -35.60 -25.27
N GLY A 18 -82.93 -34.30 -25.07
CA GLY A 18 -82.73 -33.64 -23.76
C GLY A 18 -83.65 -32.43 -23.50
N ARG A 19 -83.55 -31.84 -22.28
CA ARG A 19 -83.97 -30.49 -21.83
C ARG A 19 -83.36 -30.22 -20.44
N VAL A 20 -82.44 -29.27 -20.23
CA VAL A 20 -82.55 -27.81 -19.91
C VAL A 20 -83.31 -27.47 -18.62
N TYR A 21 -82.61 -26.89 -17.63
CA TYR A 21 -82.91 -25.59 -16.96
C TYR A 21 -81.66 -25.02 -16.27
N LYS A 22 -81.59 -23.68 -16.15
CA LYS A 22 -80.41 -22.85 -15.88
C LYS A 22 -80.72 -21.91 -14.70
N ALA A 23 -79.78 -21.68 -13.78
CA ALA A 23 -79.65 -20.45 -12.99
C ALA A 23 -78.25 -20.32 -12.33
N ARG A 24 -77.73 -19.10 -12.24
CA ARG A 24 -76.51 -18.62 -11.52
C ARG A 24 -76.97 -17.50 -10.55
N PRO A 25 -76.27 -17.19 -9.43
CA PRO A 25 -75.20 -16.16 -9.46
C PRO A 25 -74.04 -16.34 -8.44
N ALA A 26 -73.25 -15.28 -8.25
CA ALA A 26 -71.81 -15.19 -7.96
C ALA A 26 -71.33 -15.07 -6.48
N ALA A 27 -70.01 -15.27 -6.33
CA ALA A 27 -69.04 -14.61 -5.42
C ALA A 27 -68.88 -15.08 -3.95
N LEU A 28 -67.68 -15.59 -3.60
CA LEU A 28 -66.76 -14.97 -2.61
C LEU A 28 -65.40 -15.70 -2.44
N ARG A 29 -64.34 -14.94 -2.77
CA ARG A 29 -62.97 -14.87 -2.22
C ARG A 29 -61.92 -16.00 -2.36
N ARG A 30 -60.87 -15.60 -3.08
CA ARG A 30 -59.49 -16.08 -3.26
C ARG A 30 -58.66 -16.30 -1.97
N ALA A 31 -57.63 -17.11 -2.18
CA ALA A 31 -56.23 -16.99 -1.72
C ALA A 31 -55.77 -17.98 -0.62
N ARG A 32 -55.11 -19.06 -1.06
CA ARG A 32 -53.98 -19.76 -0.41
C ARG A 32 -53.52 -20.86 -1.40
N PRO A 33 -52.43 -20.66 -2.15
CA PRO A 33 -51.13 -21.12 -1.67
C PRO A 33 -49.93 -20.31 -2.21
N ALA A 34 -49.77 -19.04 -1.85
CA ALA A 34 -48.56 -18.27 -2.22
C ALA A 34 -47.50 -18.20 -1.09
N LEU A 35 -47.88 -18.45 0.17
CA LEU A 35 -47.01 -18.18 1.33
C LEU A 35 -45.97 -19.25 1.66
N ARG A 36 -45.98 -20.43 1.03
CA ARG A 36 -45.00 -21.49 1.34
C ARG A 36 -43.73 -21.46 0.48
N ARG A 37 -43.72 -20.76 -0.67
CA ARG A 37 -42.52 -20.62 -1.53
C ARG A 37 -41.78 -19.28 -1.37
N ALA A 38 -42.42 -18.26 -0.78
CA ALA A 38 -41.79 -16.97 -0.54
C ALA A 38 -40.86 -16.94 0.69
N ARG A 39 -41.06 -17.85 1.66
CA ARG A 39 -40.29 -17.91 2.91
C ARG A 39 -38.78 -18.16 2.73
N PRO A 40 -38.29 -19.12 1.92
CA PRO A 40 -36.85 -19.31 1.73
C PRO A 40 -36.19 -18.17 0.94
N ALA A 41 -36.90 -17.54 -0.01
CA ALA A 41 -36.39 -16.40 -0.76
C ALA A 41 -36.27 -15.14 0.11
N LEU A 42 -37.25 -14.88 0.97
CA LEU A 42 -37.22 -13.75 1.90
C LEU A 42 -36.14 -13.93 2.98
N LEU A 43 -35.93 -15.16 3.47
CA LEU A 43 -34.85 -15.51 4.39
C LEU A 43 -33.46 -15.39 3.74
N ALA A 44 -33.30 -15.77 2.48
CA ALA A 44 -32.05 -15.60 1.74
C ALA A 44 -31.73 -14.11 1.49
N ILE A 45 -32.74 -13.29 1.18
CA ILE A 45 -32.58 -11.84 1.02
C ILE A 45 -32.25 -11.19 2.37
N LEU A 46 -32.96 -11.54 3.44
CA LEU A 46 -32.66 -11.04 4.79
C LEU A 46 -31.28 -11.48 5.28
N PHE A 47 -30.85 -12.71 4.95
CA PHE A 47 -29.52 -13.20 5.24
C PHE A 47 -28.45 -12.44 4.43
N ALA A 48 -28.69 -12.18 3.14
CA ALA A 48 -27.80 -11.39 2.29
C ALA A 48 -27.71 -9.92 2.73
N VAL A 49 -28.83 -9.30 3.12
CA VAL A 49 -28.86 -7.93 3.67
C VAL A 49 -28.19 -7.88 5.05
N SER A 50 -28.37 -8.91 5.89
CA SER A 50 -27.68 -9.00 7.18
C SER A 50 -26.17 -9.25 7.01
N MET A 51 -25.75 -10.04 6.02
CA MET A 51 -24.33 -10.18 5.67
C MET A 51 -23.77 -8.86 5.15
N ALA A 52 -24.49 -8.15 4.27
CA ALA A 52 -24.06 -6.83 3.81
C ALA A 52 -23.89 -5.84 4.97
N ALA A 53 -24.83 -5.80 5.93
CA ALA A 53 -24.73 -4.94 7.11
C ALA A 53 -23.56 -5.34 8.05
N VAL A 54 -23.30 -6.65 8.22
CA VAL A 54 -22.15 -7.15 8.98
C VAL A 54 -20.82 -6.87 8.28
N MET A 55 -20.81 -6.82 6.94
CA MET A 55 -19.62 -6.53 6.12
C MET A 55 -19.24 -5.05 6.15
N TYR A 56 -20.23 -4.14 6.10
CA TYR A 56 -20.00 -2.72 6.38
C TYR A 56 -19.51 -2.49 7.83
N GLY A 57 -19.87 -3.36 8.77
CA GLY A 57 -19.45 -3.25 10.18
C GLY A 57 -18.02 -3.70 10.50
N GLN A 58 -17.31 -4.37 9.57
CA GLN A 58 -15.96 -4.93 9.80
C GLN A 58 -14.81 -4.06 9.26
N ALA A 59 -15.07 -3.13 8.32
CA ALA A 59 -14.07 -2.18 7.83
C ALA A 59 -14.18 -0.85 8.60
N ARG A 60 -13.74 -0.83 9.87
CA ARG A 60 -13.84 0.37 10.72
C ARG A 60 -12.80 1.46 10.41
N SER A 61 -11.79 1.17 9.58
CA SER A 61 -10.78 2.13 9.15
C SER A 61 -10.13 1.70 7.85
N ALA A 62 -9.64 2.66 7.07
CA ALA A 62 -8.77 2.37 5.94
C ALA A 62 -7.42 1.80 6.43
N PRO A 63 -6.68 1.08 5.59
CA PRO A 63 -5.29 0.74 5.88
C PRO A 63 -4.43 1.97 6.16
N ASP A 64 -3.47 1.83 7.07
CA ASP A 64 -2.52 2.91 7.40
C ASP A 64 -1.57 3.20 6.23
N TRP A 65 -1.33 4.49 5.96
CA TRP A 65 -0.29 4.95 5.05
C TRP A 65 1.07 4.92 5.74
N THR A 66 1.86 3.88 5.50
CA THR A 66 3.05 3.58 6.33
C THR A 66 4.36 4.16 5.81
N THR A 67 4.46 4.48 4.52
CA THR A 67 5.65 5.07 3.87
C THR A 67 5.22 5.87 2.65
N THR A 68 6.11 6.66 2.05
CA THR A 68 5.85 7.34 0.77
C THR A 68 5.30 6.37 -0.29
N GLY A 69 4.31 6.76 -1.07
CA GLY A 69 3.69 5.83 -2.03
C GLY A 69 2.93 4.66 -1.37
N PHE A 70 2.48 4.84 -0.14
CA PHE A 70 1.61 3.97 0.67
C PHE A 70 2.28 2.70 1.23
N ASP A 71 2.95 1.91 0.38
CA ASP A 71 3.54 0.61 0.70
C ASP A 71 4.99 0.49 0.20
N ALA A 72 5.66 -0.61 0.54
CA ALA A 72 7.04 -0.87 0.10
C ALA A 72 7.17 -0.98 -1.43
N GLN A 73 6.09 -1.37 -2.11
CA GLN A 73 6.00 -1.48 -3.56
C GLN A 73 5.83 -0.13 -4.26
N ARG A 74 5.57 0.95 -3.51
CA ARG A 74 5.26 2.30 -4.00
C ARG A 74 3.99 2.36 -4.84
N THR A 75 3.00 1.51 -4.56
CA THR A 75 1.80 1.43 -5.43
C THR A 75 0.98 2.71 -5.43
N SER A 76 1.05 3.50 -4.37
CA SER A 76 0.21 4.67 -4.14
C SER A 76 -1.29 4.33 -4.16
N TRP A 77 -1.64 3.09 -3.79
CA TRP A 77 -3.00 2.56 -3.92
C TRP A 77 -3.58 2.05 -2.59
N VAL A 78 -4.49 2.84 -2.02
CA VAL A 78 -5.36 2.43 -0.93
C VAL A 78 -6.55 1.66 -1.52
N ARG A 79 -6.49 0.33 -1.42
CA ARG A 79 -7.45 -0.59 -2.05
C ARG A 79 -8.88 -0.44 -1.54
N VAL A 80 -9.01 -0.14 -0.25
CA VAL A 80 -10.30 -0.05 0.45
C VAL A 80 -10.24 1.15 1.36
N ASP A 81 -11.25 2.01 1.27
CA ASP A 81 -11.52 3.09 2.21
C ASP A 81 -13.03 3.09 2.52
N PRO A 82 -13.43 3.06 3.81
CA PRO A 82 -14.85 2.95 4.16
C PRO A 82 -15.66 4.23 3.87
N TYR A 83 -15.01 5.36 3.58
CA TYR A 83 -15.66 6.64 3.35
C TYR A 83 -15.47 7.09 1.91
N VAL A 84 -14.23 7.24 1.45
CA VAL A 84 -13.90 7.70 0.09
C VAL A 84 -14.34 6.64 -0.92
N SER A 85 -15.15 7.05 -1.87
CA SER A 85 -15.65 6.26 -3.01
C SER A 85 -16.19 7.24 -4.04
N ILE A 86 -16.41 6.79 -5.28
CA ILE A 86 -17.03 7.61 -6.32
C ILE A 86 -18.43 8.09 -5.86
N GLU A 87 -19.19 7.22 -5.20
CA GLU A 87 -20.53 7.48 -4.71
C GLU A 87 -20.57 8.54 -3.60
N ASN A 88 -19.59 8.54 -2.70
CA ASN A 88 -19.52 9.50 -1.60
C ASN A 88 -18.72 10.77 -1.94
N LEU A 89 -18.07 10.84 -3.11
CA LEU A 89 -17.26 11.98 -3.51
C LEU A 89 -18.00 13.33 -3.50
N PRO A 90 -19.33 13.43 -3.77
CA PRO A 90 -20.07 14.68 -3.57
C PRO A 90 -20.04 15.25 -2.14
N LYS A 91 -19.71 14.43 -1.13
CA LYS A 91 -19.53 14.85 0.27
C LYS A 91 -18.08 15.25 0.61
N PHE A 92 -17.14 15.02 -0.31
CA PHE A 92 -15.73 15.31 -0.12
C PHE A 92 -15.50 16.82 -0.10
N ARG A 93 -14.83 17.31 0.95
CA ARG A 93 -14.62 18.74 1.18
C ARG A 93 -13.35 19.02 1.97
N PHE A 94 -12.95 20.28 2.01
CA PHE A 94 -11.95 20.76 2.96
C PHE A 94 -12.41 20.49 4.40
N LEU A 95 -11.52 19.91 5.22
CA LEU A 95 -11.81 19.60 6.63
C LEU A 95 -11.08 20.57 7.55
N TRP A 96 -9.76 20.64 7.45
CA TRP A 96 -8.93 21.49 8.31
C TRP A 96 -7.57 21.80 7.66
N LYS A 97 -6.91 22.82 8.19
CA LYS A 97 -5.49 23.13 7.90
C LYS A 97 -4.75 23.43 9.18
N LEU A 98 -3.47 23.10 9.23
CA LEU A 98 -2.61 23.30 10.39
C LEU A 98 -1.22 23.77 9.93
N LYS A 99 -0.83 24.99 10.32
CA LYS A 99 0.53 25.48 10.13
C LYS A 99 1.41 25.02 11.30
N VAL A 100 2.57 24.43 11.00
CA VAL A 100 3.52 23.96 12.03
C VAL A 100 4.77 24.83 12.04
N ASP A 101 5.47 24.82 13.18
CA ASP A 101 6.67 25.62 13.43
C ASP A 101 7.94 25.01 12.80
N ASN A 102 7.98 24.98 11.47
CA ASN A 102 9.12 24.49 10.70
C ASN A 102 9.88 25.64 10.01
N GLU A 103 11.20 25.55 9.98
CA GLU A 103 12.03 26.45 9.19
C GLU A 103 12.37 25.75 7.87
N SER A 104 11.84 26.30 6.77
CA SER A 104 12.07 25.76 5.43
C SER A 104 13.51 26.00 4.99
N ARG A 105 14.13 25.00 4.37
CA ARG A 105 15.54 25.03 3.94
C ARG A 105 15.64 24.81 2.44
N PHE A 106 16.01 25.84 1.69
CA PHE A 106 16.22 25.78 0.25
C PHE A 106 15.06 25.14 -0.53
N GLY A 107 13.82 25.53 -0.22
CA GLY A 107 12.61 24.97 -0.84
C GLY A 107 12.10 23.67 -0.23
N ASN A 108 12.86 23.04 0.68
CA ASN A 108 12.40 21.90 1.47
C ASN A 108 11.63 22.41 2.70
N SER A 109 10.44 21.88 2.93
CA SER A 109 9.55 22.26 4.02
C SER A 109 9.16 21.00 4.81
N LEU A 110 7.93 20.51 4.63
CA LEU A 110 7.43 19.29 5.25
C LEU A 110 7.55 18.09 4.31
N THR A 111 7.84 16.92 4.87
CA THR A 111 7.83 15.64 4.16
C THR A 111 6.41 15.12 3.95
N ALA A 112 6.24 14.18 3.01
CA ALA A 112 4.96 13.54 2.78
C ALA A 112 4.48 12.85 4.08
N PRO A 113 3.20 13.02 4.48
CA PRO A 113 2.72 12.44 5.72
C PRO A 113 2.63 10.91 5.71
N VAL A 114 2.76 10.30 6.90
CA VAL A 114 2.40 8.90 7.16
C VAL A 114 1.29 8.84 8.21
N ALA A 115 0.39 7.87 8.11
CA ALA A 115 -0.80 7.78 8.94
C ALA A 115 -0.80 6.55 9.86
N LEU A 116 -1.53 6.68 10.97
CA LEU A 116 -1.82 5.63 11.94
C LEU A 116 -3.23 5.84 12.49
N GLY A 117 -4.18 5.00 12.08
CA GLY A 117 -5.53 4.96 12.62
C GLY A 117 -5.65 4.08 13.86
N ASN A 118 -6.66 4.34 14.69
CA ASN A 118 -7.05 3.49 15.83
C ASN A 118 -5.93 3.23 16.85
N LEU A 119 -5.05 4.20 17.06
CA LEU A 119 -4.03 4.14 18.11
C LEU A 119 -4.69 4.31 19.47
N MET A 120 -4.48 3.36 20.37
CA MET A 120 -4.86 3.51 21.77
C MET A 120 -3.80 4.36 22.47
N THR A 121 -4.19 5.53 22.96
CA THR A 121 -3.30 6.47 23.65
C THR A 121 -3.72 6.68 25.10
N PHE A 122 -2.87 7.34 25.90
CA PHE A 122 -3.27 7.83 27.23
C PHE A 122 -4.42 8.86 27.18
N ARG A 123 -4.72 9.42 25.99
CA ARG A 123 -5.83 10.34 25.72
C ARG A 123 -6.99 9.70 24.94
N GLY A 124 -7.09 8.36 24.96
CA GLY A 124 -8.13 7.59 24.28
C GLY A 124 -7.74 7.12 22.88
N PHE A 125 -8.72 6.69 22.09
CA PHE A 125 -8.45 6.30 20.70
C PHE A 125 -8.13 7.54 19.87
N LYS A 126 -7.01 7.47 19.15
CA LYS A 126 -6.49 8.53 18.31
C LYS A 126 -6.12 8.01 16.93
N SER A 127 -6.10 8.99 16.05
CA SER A 127 -5.96 8.85 14.63
C SER A 127 -4.94 9.91 14.26
N LEU A 128 -3.70 9.47 14.01
CA LEU A 128 -2.54 10.35 13.93
C LEU A 128 -1.96 10.36 12.51
N VAL A 129 -1.55 11.54 12.09
CA VAL A 129 -0.72 11.76 10.91
C VAL A 129 0.62 12.32 11.38
N PHE A 130 1.72 11.81 10.83
CA PHE A 130 3.07 12.24 11.17
C PHE A 130 3.73 12.91 9.99
N VAL A 131 4.38 14.05 10.23
CA VAL A 131 5.17 14.77 9.22
C VAL A 131 6.55 15.13 9.77
N GLY A 132 7.58 14.98 8.95
CA GLY A 132 8.91 15.51 9.21
C GLY A 132 9.04 16.92 8.65
N GLY A 133 9.78 17.78 9.35
CA GLY A 133 10.11 19.13 8.90
C GLY A 133 11.60 19.29 8.67
N SER A 134 11.97 20.05 7.63
CA SER A 134 13.34 20.37 7.25
C SER A 134 14.22 20.89 8.40
N SER A 135 13.64 21.51 9.43
CA SER A 135 14.35 21.93 10.64
C SER A 135 14.48 20.82 11.70
N ASN A 136 14.56 19.56 11.29
CA ASN A 136 14.73 18.37 12.16
C ASN A 136 13.61 18.18 13.19
N ASN A 137 12.39 18.58 12.85
CA ASN A 137 11.22 18.36 13.70
C ASN A 137 10.39 17.19 13.16
N VAL A 138 9.81 16.41 14.07
CA VAL A 138 8.73 15.46 13.77
C VAL A 138 7.49 15.90 14.50
N TYR A 139 6.37 15.98 13.79
CA TYR A 139 5.07 16.36 14.32
C TYR A 139 4.12 15.16 14.24
N ALA A 140 3.39 14.90 15.32
CA ALA A 140 2.15 14.12 15.26
C ALA A 140 0.97 15.07 15.28
N ILE A 141 0.02 14.84 14.40
CA ILE A 141 -1.19 15.64 14.22
C ILE A 141 -2.37 14.72 14.42
N ASP A 142 -3.27 15.10 15.34
CA ASP A 142 -4.57 14.47 15.46
C ASP A 142 -5.41 14.84 14.23
N TYR A 143 -5.65 13.87 13.35
CA TYR A 143 -6.27 14.15 12.05
C TYR A 143 -7.79 14.32 12.12
N ASP A 144 -8.41 14.03 13.28
CA ASP A 144 -9.83 14.31 13.48
C ASP A 144 -10.05 15.81 13.77
N PHE A 145 -9.10 16.45 14.47
CA PHE A 145 -9.21 17.84 14.91
C PHE A 145 -8.26 18.82 14.20
N GLY A 146 -7.26 18.33 13.48
CA GLY A 146 -6.25 19.17 12.84
C GLY A 146 -5.36 19.91 13.84
N THR A 147 -5.04 19.27 14.97
CA THR A 147 -4.23 19.86 16.05
C THR A 147 -2.95 19.07 16.27
N VAL A 148 -1.85 19.76 16.61
CA VAL A 148 -0.60 19.10 17.01
C VAL A 148 -0.86 18.27 18.28
N PHE A 149 -0.57 16.98 18.21
CA PHE A 149 -0.66 16.05 19.33
C PHE A 149 0.64 16.05 20.15
N TRP A 150 1.78 16.04 19.46
CA TRP A 150 3.12 16.28 20.02
C TRP A 150 4.09 16.74 18.92
N ARG A 151 5.22 17.29 19.36
CA ARG A 151 6.38 17.67 18.53
C ARG A 151 7.65 17.13 19.18
N THR A 152 8.51 16.52 18.38
CA THR A 152 9.86 16.12 18.78
C THR A 152 10.88 16.84 17.91
N HIS A 153 11.79 17.58 18.52
CA HIS A 153 12.94 18.17 17.83
C HIS A 153 14.16 17.25 17.97
N HIS A 154 14.84 16.97 16.85
CA HIS A 154 16.08 16.20 16.84
C HIS A 154 17.28 17.14 16.86
N ASN A 155 17.92 17.23 18.03
CA ASN A 155 19.18 17.94 18.16
C ASN A 155 20.25 17.33 17.25
N TYR A 156 21.08 18.19 16.68
CA TYR A 156 22.31 17.77 16.02
C TYR A 156 23.25 17.05 17.01
N THR A 157 24.08 16.15 16.51
CA THR A 157 25.13 15.52 17.32
C THR A 157 26.09 16.57 17.89
N ALA A 158 26.59 16.30 19.11
CA ALA A 158 27.47 17.22 19.84
C ALA A 158 28.61 17.77 18.95
N GLY A 159 28.63 19.11 18.76
CA GLY A 159 29.62 19.82 17.96
C GLY A 159 29.09 20.45 16.66
N ALA A 160 27.97 19.96 16.11
CA ALA A 160 27.29 20.59 14.98
C ALA A 160 26.19 21.54 15.49
N ARG A 161 26.23 22.83 15.08
CA ARG A 161 25.16 23.78 15.38
C ARG A 161 24.04 23.73 14.34
N GLU A 162 24.40 23.42 13.10
CA GLU A 162 23.54 23.25 11.93
C GLU A 162 24.42 22.82 10.75
N TYR A 163 23.89 22.10 9.76
CA TYR A 163 24.64 21.89 8.53
C TYR A 163 24.36 23.03 7.55
N ALA A 164 25.43 23.59 6.97
CA ALA A 164 25.31 24.51 5.85
C ALA A 164 24.54 23.84 4.71
N GLY A 165 23.63 24.59 4.10
CA GLY A 165 22.78 24.06 3.04
C GLY A 165 22.99 24.75 1.69
N SER A 166 22.48 24.11 0.66
CA SER A 166 22.36 24.57 -0.71
C SER A 166 21.05 24.01 -1.31
N PRO A 167 20.62 24.48 -2.50
CA PRO A 167 19.46 23.90 -3.19
C PRO A 167 19.52 22.39 -3.40
N ALA A 168 20.71 21.83 -3.67
CA ALA A 168 20.90 20.39 -3.85
C ALA A 168 21.04 19.64 -2.50
N CYS A 169 21.60 20.30 -1.49
CA CYS A 169 21.91 19.74 -0.17
C CYS A 169 21.36 20.66 0.93
N PRO A 170 20.08 20.57 1.31
CA PRO A 170 19.43 21.60 2.14
C PRO A 170 19.94 21.72 3.59
N GLY A 171 20.80 20.83 4.08
CA GLY A 171 21.34 20.94 5.46
C GLY A 171 20.39 20.50 6.57
N GLY A 172 19.31 19.80 6.20
CA GLY A 172 18.18 19.48 7.08
C GLY A 172 17.57 18.10 6.79
N MET A 173 16.53 17.75 7.54
CA MET A 173 15.78 16.52 7.32
C MET A 173 15.10 16.55 5.94
N THR A 174 15.47 15.61 5.08
CA THR A 174 14.89 15.45 3.72
C THR A 174 14.08 14.17 3.57
N LEU A 175 14.38 13.17 4.38
CA LEU A 175 13.84 11.83 4.25
C LEU A 175 12.43 11.76 4.87
N PRO A 176 11.40 11.34 4.10
CA PRO A 176 10.07 11.11 4.66
C PRO A 176 10.07 10.07 5.77
N LEU A 177 9.11 10.20 6.69
CA LEU A 177 8.94 9.26 7.80
C LEU A 177 8.50 7.90 7.28
N THR A 178 8.74 6.86 8.07
CA THR A 178 8.23 5.52 7.77
C THR A 178 7.71 4.84 9.03
N ARG A 179 6.82 3.89 8.85
CA ARG A 179 6.36 2.95 9.86
C ARG A 179 6.61 1.55 9.36
N ALA A 180 6.45 0.56 10.24
CA ALA A 180 6.57 -0.82 9.83
C ALA A 180 5.57 -1.13 8.71
N THR A 181 6.09 -1.43 7.51
CA THR A 181 5.30 -1.75 6.33
C THR A 181 5.38 -3.24 6.03
N SER A 182 4.33 -3.78 5.42
CA SER A 182 4.29 -5.19 5.02
C SER A 182 4.64 -5.32 3.54
N LEU A 183 5.50 -6.27 3.18
CA LEU A 183 5.73 -6.63 1.78
C LEU A 183 4.52 -7.31 1.13
N ASN A 184 3.71 -7.97 1.96
CA ASN A 184 2.54 -8.73 1.55
C ASN A 184 1.36 -8.27 2.39
N PRO A 185 0.85 -7.04 2.17
CA PRO A 185 -0.35 -6.61 2.86
C PRO A 185 -1.45 -7.62 2.52
N ALA A 186 -2.11 -8.15 3.55
CA ALA A 186 -3.22 -9.05 3.33
C ALA A 186 -4.17 -8.37 2.35
N THR A 187 -4.46 -9.01 1.22
CA THR A 187 -5.59 -8.61 0.37
C THR A 187 -6.78 -8.65 1.31
N GLN A 188 -7.22 -7.48 1.77
CA GLN A 188 -8.45 -7.35 2.53
C GLN A 188 -9.56 -7.66 1.53
N LEU A 189 -9.77 -8.95 1.29
CA LEU A 189 -11.01 -9.45 0.76
C LEU A 189 -12.05 -8.89 1.71
N ALA A 190 -12.95 -8.06 1.19
CA ALA A 190 -14.12 -7.61 1.93
C ALA A 190 -15.04 -8.79 2.33
N PHE A 191 -14.62 -10.06 2.16
CA PHE A 191 -15.41 -11.27 2.25
C PHE A 191 -14.75 -12.35 3.12
N PHE A 192 -15.57 -12.91 4.03
CA PHE A 192 -15.31 -13.89 5.10
C PHE A 192 -14.79 -13.35 6.44
N GLY A 193 -15.73 -12.78 7.20
CA GLY A 193 -15.65 -12.64 8.64
C GLY A 193 -15.54 -14.01 9.33
N PHE A 194 -14.31 -14.51 9.48
CA PHE A 194 -13.89 -15.11 10.74
C PHE A 194 -12.89 -14.17 11.36
N ALA A 195 -13.37 -13.00 11.82
CA ALA A 195 -12.65 -12.24 12.82
C ALA A 195 -12.42 -13.18 14.00
N ARG A 196 -11.17 -13.64 14.16
CA ARG A 196 -10.77 -14.29 15.40
C ARG A 196 -11.12 -13.32 16.53
N PRO A 197 -11.71 -13.80 17.65
CA PRO A 197 -11.98 -12.94 18.79
C PRO A 197 -10.70 -12.15 19.11
N PRO A 198 -10.79 -10.84 19.42
CA PRO A 198 -9.63 -10.06 19.78
C PRO A 198 -8.94 -10.79 20.92
N ARG A 199 -7.73 -11.28 20.66
CA ARG A 199 -6.89 -11.74 21.75
C ARG A 199 -6.63 -10.50 22.60
N PRO A 200 -6.74 -10.58 23.94
CA PRO A 200 -6.36 -9.46 24.79
C PRO A 200 -4.97 -9.01 24.38
N ALA A 201 -4.78 -7.68 24.28
CA ALA A 201 -3.47 -7.11 24.05
C ALA A 201 -2.54 -7.68 25.13
N LYS A 202 -1.64 -8.57 24.74
CA LYS A 202 -0.60 -9.06 25.65
C LYS A 202 0.41 -7.93 25.73
N GLY A 203 0.24 -7.06 26.72
CA GLY A 203 1.30 -6.17 27.15
C GLY A 203 2.40 -7.06 27.71
N ASP A 204 3.35 -7.44 26.87
CA ASP A 204 4.58 -8.06 27.38
C ASP A 204 5.45 -6.93 27.91
N VAL A 205 5.75 -7.01 29.20
CA VAL A 205 6.77 -6.19 29.84
C VAL A 205 8.11 -6.86 29.51
N GLY A 206 8.99 -6.15 28.81
CA GLY A 206 10.34 -6.65 28.52
C GLY A 206 11.12 -6.87 29.82
N GLU A 207 11.98 -7.89 29.84
CA GLU A 207 12.90 -8.10 30.95
C GLU A 207 13.84 -6.88 31.12
N PRO A 208 14.18 -6.48 32.36
CA PRO A 208 15.13 -5.39 32.60
C PRO A 208 16.43 -5.57 31.80
N GLY A 209 16.83 -4.55 31.04
CA GLY A 209 18.06 -4.56 30.24
C GLY A 209 17.98 -5.29 28.90
N LYS A 210 16.83 -5.89 28.52
CA LYS A 210 16.68 -6.70 27.29
C LYS A 210 16.02 -5.95 26.11
N GLY A 211 15.69 -4.67 26.27
CA GLY A 211 15.05 -3.86 25.22
C GLY A 211 13.58 -4.22 24.98
N ALA A 212 12.99 -3.66 23.92
CA ALA A 212 11.58 -3.88 23.60
C ALA A 212 11.34 -5.37 23.20
N PRO A 213 10.34 -6.06 23.79
CA PRO A 213 10.11 -7.50 23.54
C PRO A 213 9.79 -7.83 22.07
N GLN A 214 9.32 -6.83 21.31
CA GLN A 214 9.09 -6.96 19.86
C GLN A 214 10.41 -7.21 19.09
N LEU A 215 11.56 -6.73 19.58
CA LEU A 215 12.87 -6.93 18.95
C LEU A 215 13.28 -8.41 18.98
N ALA A 216 13.06 -9.10 20.11
CA ALA A 216 13.32 -10.52 20.24
C ALA A 216 12.43 -11.37 19.31
N GLU A 217 11.15 -10.98 19.16
CA GLU A 217 10.24 -11.63 18.21
C GLU A 217 10.67 -11.44 16.75
N ILE A 218 11.16 -10.25 16.39
CA ILE A 218 11.70 -9.95 15.06
C ILE A 218 12.94 -10.81 14.78
N ALA A 219 13.91 -10.85 15.70
CA ALA A 219 15.11 -11.67 15.56
C ALA A 219 14.80 -13.16 15.38
N ALA A 220 13.83 -13.70 16.14
CA ALA A 220 13.39 -15.09 16.03
C ALA A 220 12.78 -15.42 14.64
N ARG A 221 12.02 -14.49 14.05
CA ARG A 221 11.44 -14.66 12.71
C ARG A 221 12.50 -14.64 11.60
N GLN A 222 13.52 -13.81 11.74
CA GLN A 222 14.63 -13.73 10.80
C GLN A 222 15.41 -15.06 10.78
N ALA A 223 15.74 -15.61 11.95
CA ALA A 223 16.39 -16.92 12.06
C ALA A 223 15.58 -18.05 11.40
N ALA A 224 14.25 -18.02 11.54
CA ALA A 224 13.37 -19.03 10.92
C ALA A 224 13.30 -18.93 9.38
N ARG A 225 13.60 -17.77 8.78
CA ARG A 225 13.65 -17.61 7.32
C ARG A 225 15.00 -18.00 6.74
N ALA A 226 16.11 -17.69 7.42
CA ALA A 226 17.44 -18.12 7.01
C ALA A 226 17.52 -19.65 6.81
N ASN A 227 16.83 -20.42 7.66
CA ASN A 227 16.76 -21.88 7.57
C ASN A 227 15.85 -22.42 6.45
N ARG A 228 15.14 -21.58 5.68
CA ARG A 228 14.33 -22.01 4.52
C ARG A 228 15.06 -21.84 3.18
N GLY A 229 16.23 -21.21 3.18
CA GLY A 229 17.05 -20.98 1.97
C GLY A 229 18.11 -22.05 1.71
N GLY A 230 18.22 -23.09 2.53
CA GLY A 230 19.17 -24.19 2.34
C GLY A 230 18.45 -25.49 2.00
N GLY A 231 18.65 -26.00 0.80
CA GLY A 231 18.43 -27.42 0.51
C GLY A 231 19.36 -28.29 1.35
N ASP A 232 18.97 -29.55 1.51
CA ASP A 232 19.62 -30.62 2.27
C ASP A 232 19.41 -30.60 3.80
N ALA A 233 18.27 -31.18 4.21
CA ALA A 233 18.09 -31.65 5.57
C ALA A 233 18.93 -32.94 5.79
N PRO A 234 19.85 -33.00 6.77
CA PRO A 234 20.45 -34.25 7.17
C PRO A 234 19.44 -35.09 7.96
N THR A 235 19.23 -36.32 7.53
CA THR A 235 18.51 -37.36 8.27
C THR A 235 19.14 -37.60 9.64
N ALA A 236 18.37 -37.37 10.70
CA ALA A 236 18.78 -37.73 12.06
C ALA A 236 18.70 -39.25 12.30
N PRO A 237 19.59 -39.85 13.13
CA PRO A 237 19.58 -41.29 13.36
C PRO A 237 18.44 -41.72 14.29
N ILE A 238 17.82 -42.85 13.96
CA ILE A 238 16.82 -43.53 14.78
C ILE A 238 17.53 -44.21 15.96
N ALA A 239 17.17 -43.83 17.19
CA ALA A 239 17.56 -44.56 18.40
C ALA A 239 16.57 -45.72 18.68
N PRO A 240 17.04 -46.87 19.21
CA PRO A 240 16.22 -48.06 19.35
C PRO A 240 15.31 -48.03 20.59
N THR A 241 14.15 -48.67 20.43
CA THR A 241 13.03 -48.84 21.37
C THR A 241 13.36 -49.72 22.58
N ALA A 242 12.76 -49.40 23.73
CA ALA A 242 12.56 -50.33 24.85
C ALA A 242 11.05 -50.44 25.21
N PRO A 243 10.54 -51.59 25.69
CA PRO A 243 9.12 -51.92 25.68
C PRO A 243 8.41 -51.84 27.05
N ASN A 244 7.07 -51.77 26.97
CA ASN A 244 6.02 -52.16 27.94
C ASN A 244 5.63 -51.22 29.10
N ALA A 245 4.43 -50.62 29.00
CA ALA A 245 3.32 -50.79 29.96
C ALA A 245 1.98 -50.22 29.40
N PRO A 246 0.80 -50.73 29.80
CA PRO A 246 -0.42 -50.69 28.98
C PRO A 246 -1.51 -49.68 29.41
N GLY A 247 -2.18 -49.09 28.41
CA GLY A 247 -3.65 -49.05 28.31
C GLY A 247 -4.44 -47.87 28.89
N ARG A 248 -4.88 -46.93 28.02
CA ARG A 248 -6.29 -46.49 27.93
C ARG A 248 -6.60 -45.70 26.65
N GLY A 249 -7.47 -46.27 25.81
CA GLY A 249 -8.48 -45.61 24.96
C GLY A 249 -8.01 -44.65 23.85
N THR A 250 -8.10 -45.08 22.60
CA THR A 250 -8.00 -44.25 21.38
C THR A 250 -9.34 -43.56 21.03
N PRO A 251 -9.31 -42.27 20.67
CA PRO A 251 -10.22 -41.68 19.68
C PRO A 251 -9.57 -41.63 18.29
N PRO A 252 -10.34 -41.53 17.19
CA PRO A 252 -9.87 -41.77 15.83
C PRO A 252 -8.89 -40.68 15.31
N PRO A 253 -8.07 -40.99 14.29
CA PRO A 253 -7.00 -40.11 13.84
C PRO A 253 -7.57 -38.84 13.19
N ALA A 254 -7.11 -37.68 13.69
CA ALA A 254 -7.29 -36.42 13.00
C ALA A 254 -6.58 -36.49 11.64
N ARG A 255 -7.37 -36.34 10.57
CA ARG A 255 -6.88 -36.08 9.21
C ARG A 255 -5.87 -34.93 9.26
N GLY A 256 -4.71 -35.15 8.65
CA GLY A 256 -3.60 -34.20 8.61
C GLY A 256 -4.07 -32.79 8.24
N ALA A 257 -3.76 -31.84 9.13
CA ALA A 257 -3.86 -30.43 8.82
C ALA A 257 -2.74 -30.08 7.83
N ALA A 258 -3.14 -29.57 6.67
CA ALA A 258 -2.24 -28.96 5.69
C ALA A 258 -1.41 -27.82 6.31
N PRO A 259 -0.22 -27.49 5.76
CA PRO A 259 0.68 -26.50 6.33
C PRO A 259 -0.01 -25.13 6.40
N GLN A 260 -0.09 -24.60 7.61
CA GLN A 260 -0.70 -23.31 7.90
C GLN A 260 0.19 -22.19 7.36
N GLY A 261 -0.28 -21.47 6.35
CA GLY A 261 0.36 -20.29 5.77
C GLY A 261 0.77 -19.25 6.82
N GLY A 262 1.91 -18.59 6.56
CA GLY A 262 2.65 -17.75 7.50
C GLY A 262 1.82 -16.65 8.16
N ARG A 263 1.99 -16.53 9.47
CA ARG A 263 1.49 -15.41 10.27
C ARG A 263 2.22 -14.13 9.85
N GLY A 264 1.49 -13.18 9.24
CA GLY A 264 1.95 -11.80 9.03
C GLY A 264 2.21 -11.16 10.39
N GLY A 265 3.48 -11.07 10.76
CA GLY A 265 3.90 -10.57 12.04
C GLY A 265 3.95 -9.04 12.05
N ARG A 266 3.28 -8.39 13.03
CA ARG A 266 3.41 -6.94 13.25
C ARG A 266 4.89 -6.61 13.54
N GLY A 267 5.45 -5.65 12.80
CA GLY A 267 6.73 -5.02 13.13
C GLY A 267 6.59 -4.12 14.38
N PRO A 268 7.66 -3.42 14.79
CA PRO A 268 7.60 -2.49 15.90
C PRO A 268 6.64 -1.35 15.54
N ASN A 269 5.80 -0.95 16.49
CA ASN A 269 4.86 0.15 16.29
C ASN A 269 5.54 1.49 16.58
N PHE A 270 6.54 1.85 15.77
CA PHE A 270 7.27 3.11 15.86
C PHE A 270 7.03 3.98 14.63
N VAL A 271 7.24 5.28 14.80
CA VAL A 271 7.46 6.21 13.69
C VAL A 271 8.97 6.38 13.53
N PHE A 272 9.51 5.94 12.41
CA PHE A 272 10.93 6.03 12.12
C PHE A 272 11.26 7.34 11.41
N SER A 273 12.30 8.02 11.89
CA SER A 273 12.83 9.25 11.30
C SER A 273 14.35 9.18 11.17
N VAL A 274 14.88 9.91 10.19
CA VAL A 274 16.31 10.19 10.03
C VAL A 274 16.45 11.70 9.86
N ALA A 275 17.07 12.37 10.83
CA ALA A 275 17.31 13.81 10.78
C ALA A 275 18.61 14.10 10.01
N ALA A 276 18.98 15.37 9.91
CA ALA A 276 20.19 15.80 9.21
C ALA A 276 21.49 15.20 9.78
N ASP A 277 21.49 14.68 11.01
CA ASP A 277 22.66 14.01 11.60
C ASP A 277 22.86 12.56 11.13
N GLY A 278 21.97 12.02 10.30
CA GLY A 278 22.07 10.67 9.75
C GLY A 278 21.71 9.54 10.73
N LEU A 279 21.23 9.86 11.94
CA LEU A 279 20.82 8.84 12.91
C LEU A 279 19.37 8.41 12.70
N LEU A 280 19.16 7.09 12.62
CA LEU A 280 17.84 6.49 12.68
C LEU A 280 17.28 6.57 14.10
N ARG A 281 16.03 7.02 14.21
CA ARG A 281 15.26 7.12 15.45
C ARG A 281 13.94 6.41 15.29
N GLY A 282 13.54 5.63 16.30
CA GLY A 282 12.18 5.11 16.42
C GLY A 282 11.45 5.90 17.50
N LEU A 283 10.39 6.59 17.13
CA LEU A 283 9.56 7.38 18.05
C LEU A 283 8.31 6.59 18.46
N ILE A 284 7.95 6.69 19.73
CA ILE A 284 6.69 6.15 20.25
C ILE A 284 5.56 6.99 19.65
N PRO A 285 4.59 6.40 18.92
CA PRO A 285 3.56 7.17 18.23
C PRO A 285 2.70 8.07 19.12
N ASP A 286 2.50 7.68 20.38
CA ASP A 286 1.68 8.42 21.35
C ASP A 286 2.41 9.61 21.98
N THR A 287 3.69 9.47 22.31
CA THR A 287 4.40 10.52 23.08
C THR A 287 5.42 11.30 22.27
N GLY A 288 5.91 10.74 21.16
CA GLY A 288 7.04 11.28 20.41
C GLY A 288 8.41 11.01 21.05
N ASP A 289 8.44 10.29 22.16
CA ASP A 289 9.68 9.90 22.84
C ASP A 289 10.46 8.87 22.03
N LEU A 290 11.77 8.83 22.24
CA LEU A 290 12.63 7.80 21.66
C LEU A 290 12.29 6.44 22.27
N ALA A 291 11.85 5.50 21.43
CA ALA A 291 11.64 4.12 21.83
C ALA A 291 12.96 3.35 22.01
N LEU A 292 14.01 3.79 21.29
CA LEU A 292 15.36 3.21 21.29
C LEU A 292 16.40 4.32 21.17
N ALA A 293 17.63 4.02 21.60
CA ALA A 293 18.75 4.91 21.38
C ALA A 293 18.93 5.21 19.87
N PRO A 294 19.15 6.49 19.48
CA PRO A 294 19.44 6.83 18.09
C PRO A 294 20.64 6.04 17.57
N THR A 295 20.49 5.45 16.38
CA THR A 295 21.50 4.55 15.80
C THR A 295 22.05 5.14 14.51
N LYS A 296 23.38 5.06 14.31
CA LYS A 296 24.02 5.52 13.07
C LYS A 296 23.46 4.75 11.88
N PHE A 297 22.95 5.46 10.88
CA PHE A 297 22.39 4.83 9.67
C PHE A 297 23.01 5.40 8.40
N LEU A 298 22.87 6.71 8.19
CA LEU A 298 23.40 7.40 7.03
C LEU A 298 24.56 8.30 7.45
N PRO A 299 25.46 8.68 6.51
CA PRO A 299 26.41 9.75 6.76
C PRO A 299 25.69 11.04 7.19
N PRO A 300 26.27 11.83 8.11
CA PRO A 300 25.69 13.10 8.49
C PRO A 300 25.56 14.05 7.28
N ASN A 301 24.48 14.83 7.26
CA ASN A 301 24.09 15.74 6.18
C ASN A 301 23.82 15.08 4.82
N ALA A 302 23.63 13.75 4.79
CA ALA A 302 23.18 13.07 3.59
C ALA A 302 21.76 13.50 3.21
N THR A 303 21.54 13.72 1.92
CA THR A 303 20.17 13.76 1.38
C THR A 303 19.78 12.35 0.98
N ALA A 304 18.59 11.94 1.40
CA ALA A 304 18.11 10.61 1.14
C ALA A 304 16.63 10.62 0.78
N ASN A 305 16.24 9.61 0.04
CA ASN A 305 14.85 9.26 -0.22
C ASN A 305 14.61 7.80 0.20
N GLY A 306 13.36 7.37 0.09
CA GLY A 306 13.09 5.95 0.08
C GLY A 306 12.98 5.23 1.42
N LEU A 307 12.79 5.92 2.56
CA LEU A 307 12.80 5.27 3.89
C LEU A 307 11.70 4.21 4.05
N ILE A 308 12.10 2.96 4.21
CA ILE A 308 11.19 1.82 4.39
C ILE A 308 11.68 0.97 5.55
N TRP A 309 10.79 0.67 6.51
CA TRP A 309 11.01 -0.40 7.48
C TRP A 309 10.19 -1.61 7.08
N THR A 310 10.84 -2.75 6.84
CA THR A 310 10.15 -4.02 6.56
C THR A 310 11.03 -5.22 6.90
N ASP A 311 10.41 -6.32 7.32
CA ASP A 311 11.08 -7.60 7.63
C ASP A 311 12.33 -7.48 8.54
N GLY A 312 12.33 -6.50 9.45
CA GLY A 312 13.41 -6.26 10.40
C GLY A 312 14.62 -5.50 9.83
N PHE A 313 14.49 -4.94 8.62
CA PHE A 313 15.47 -4.06 8.00
C PHE A 313 14.90 -2.65 7.79
N VAL A 314 15.81 -1.66 7.80
CA VAL A 314 15.52 -0.29 7.40
C VAL A 314 16.31 0.00 6.13
N TYR A 315 15.63 0.50 5.10
CA TYR A 315 16.22 0.84 3.81
C TYR A 315 16.09 2.33 3.51
N ALA A 316 17.07 2.89 2.82
CA ALA A 316 17.03 4.25 2.26
C ALA A 316 17.99 4.33 1.07
N ALA A 317 17.85 5.34 0.22
CA ALA A 317 18.82 5.64 -0.83
C ALA A 317 19.32 7.08 -0.70
N THR A 318 20.64 7.25 -0.72
CA THR A 318 21.27 8.58 -0.71
C THR A 318 21.43 9.10 -2.13
N SER A 319 21.31 10.42 -2.26
CA SER A 319 21.49 11.13 -3.53
C SER A 319 22.26 12.44 -3.34
N ASN A 320 22.66 13.07 -4.45
CA ASN A 320 23.36 14.35 -4.54
C ASN A 320 24.71 14.44 -3.82
N THR A 321 25.26 13.31 -3.37
CA THR A 321 26.52 13.23 -2.62
C THR A 321 26.65 14.17 -1.41
N CYS A 322 25.51 14.58 -0.83
CA CYS A 322 25.49 15.57 0.25
C CYS A 322 26.17 15.02 1.52
N GLY A 323 26.92 15.87 2.22
CA GLY A 323 27.69 15.46 3.40
C GLY A 323 28.82 14.46 3.11
N GLY A 324 29.17 14.27 1.82
CA GLY A 324 30.13 13.24 1.40
C GLY A 324 29.56 11.83 1.36
N ALA A 325 28.23 11.67 1.48
CA ALA A 325 27.60 10.37 1.33
C ALA A 325 27.74 9.87 -0.12
N PRO A 326 28.09 8.59 -0.36
CA PRO A 326 28.07 8.04 -1.72
C PRO A 326 26.63 7.96 -2.26
N GLU A 327 26.47 7.86 -3.59
CA GLU A 327 25.21 7.50 -4.24
C GLU A 327 24.95 6.01 -4.02
N ALA A 328 24.15 5.66 -3.01
CA ALA A 328 24.05 4.30 -2.51
C ALA A 328 22.66 3.92 -1.99
N VAL A 329 22.34 2.63 -2.09
CA VAL A 329 21.24 2.01 -1.34
C VAL A 329 21.80 1.51 -0.01
N TRP A 330 21.14 1.85 1.09
CA TRP A 330 21.53 1.49 2.45
C TRP A 330 20.53 0.51 3.05
N ALA A 331 21.04 -0.45 3.82
CA ALA A 331 20.25 -1.41 4.59
C ALA A 331 20.81 -1.53 6.00
N MET A 332 19.99 -1.26 7.01
CA MET A 332 20.29 -1.53 8.41
C MET A 332 19.55 -2.78 8.86
N ASN A 333 20.26 -3.77 9.41
CA ASN A 333 19.61 -4.87 10.12
C ASN A 333 19.13 -4.42 11.50
N PHE A 334 17.93 -3.88 11.57
CA PHE A 334 17.35 -3.33 12.80
C PHE A 334 17.12 -4.38 13.90
N GLY A 335 16.95 -5.66 13.51
CA GLY A 335 16.73 -6.76 14.45
C GLY A 335 17.99 -7.22 15.19
N ALA A 336 19.17 -6.94 14.64
CA ALA A 336 20.45 -7.29 15.28
C ALA A 336 20.81 -6.30 16.41
N GLU A 337 21.55 -6.78 17.40
CA GLU A 337 21.96 -5.97 18.56
C GLU A 337 22.77 -4.74 18.13
N GLU A 338 23.83 -4.97 17.35
CA GLU A 338 24.73 -3.94 16.82
C GLU A 338 24.13 -3.12 15.66
N LYS A 339 23.01 -3.57 15.09
CA LYS A 339 22.33 -2.95 13.94
C LYS A 339 23.29 -2.63 12.78
N PRO A 340 24.02 -3.62 12.26
CA PRO A 340 24.98 -3.40 11.19
C PRO A 340 24.29 -2.79 9.97
N VAL A 341 25.01 -1.89 9.31
CA VAL A 341 24.58 -1.18 8.10
C VAL A 341 25.42 -1.65 6.93
N THR A 342 24.76 -2.00 5.83
CA THR A 342 25.36 -2.34 4.55
C THR A 342 24.96 -1.30 3.51
N ALA A 343 25.87 -0.99 2.59
CA ALA A 343 25.61 -0.10 1.47
C ALA A 343 25.98 -0.80 0.16
N TRP A 344 25.15 -0.62 -0.87
CA TRP A 344 25.52 -0.89 -2.25
C TRP A 344 25.66 0.45 -2.97
N GLU A 345 26.87 0.77 -3.40
CA GLU A 345 27.18 2.01 -4.10
C GLU A 345 26.96 1.85 -5.59
N THR A 346 26.45 2.90 -6.22
CA THR A 346 26.27 2.95 -7.67
C THR A 346 27.53 3.37 -8.39
N ASP A 347 28.62 3.77 -7.71
CA ASP A 347 29.80 4.38 -8.33
C ASP A 347 29.47 5.65 -9.16
N GLY A 348 28.54 6.47 -8.65
CA GLY A 348 28.29 7.83 -9.13
C GLY A 348 27.08 8.02 -10.04
N ALA A 349 26.21 7.01 -10.21
CA ALA A 349 24.92 7.21 -10.85
C ALA A 349 23.86 7.62 -9.82
N SER A 350 23.20 8.75 -10.04
CA SER A 350 22.18 9.24 -9.10
C SER A 350 21.05 8.23 -8.87
N ILE A 351 20.61 8.03 -7.62
CA ILE A 351 19.46 7.14 -7.32
C ILE A 351 18.18 7.97 -7.19
N THR A 352 17.19 7.69 -8.04
CA THR A 352 15.89 8.40 -8.01
C THR A 352 14.91 7.82 -7.01
N GLY A 353 15.08 6.56 -6.59
CA GLY A 353 14.34 5.97 -5.48
C GLY A 353 14.39 4.45 -5.44
N ILE A 354 13.76 3.88 -4.40
CA ILE A 354 13.66 2.43 -4.17
C ILE A 354 12.23 1.97 -3.92
N ALA A 355 11.95 0.75 -4.37
CA ALA A 355 10.76 -0.04 -4.05
C ALA A 355 11.16 -1.51 -3.76
N LEU A 356 10.31 -2.25 -3.06
CA LEU A 356 10.57 -3.66 -2.73
C LEU A 356 9.49 -4.58 -3.26
N GLY A 357 9.93 -5.71 -3.82
CA GLY A 357 9.06 -6.80 -4.22
C GLY A 357 8.43 -7.53 -3.04
N PRO A 358 7.35 -8.31 -3.29
CA PRO A 358 6.72 -9.17 -2.28
C PRO A 358 7.67 -10.18 -1.63
N ASP A 359 8.76 -10.53 -2.32
CA ASP A 359 9.83 -11.45 -1.91
C ASP A 359 10.97 -10.76 -1.14
N GLY A 360 10.95 -9.43 -1.03
CA GLY A 360 11.97 -8.61 -0.39
C GLY A 360 13.11 -8.17 -1.31
N THR A 361 13.06 -8.46 -2.62
CA THR A 361 14.01 -7.89 -3.58
C THR A 361 13.85 -6.37 -3.63
N ILE A 362 14.96 -5.63 -3.58
CA ILE A 362 14.97 -4.18 -3.68
C ILE A 362 15.21 -3.81 -5.13
N TYR A 363 14.40 -2.91 -5.66
CA TYR A 363 14.57 -2.33 -6.99
C TYR A 363 14.92 -0.86 -6.85
N ALA A 364 16.06 -0.46 -7.42
CA ALA A 364 16.53 0.92 -7.45
C ALA A 364 16.63 1.41 -8.89
N THR A 365 16.14 2.61 -9.15
CA THR A 365 16.28 3.29 -10.45
C THR A 365 17.43 4.28 -10.38
N THR A 366 18.28 4.27 -11.40
CA THR A 366 19.44 5.14 -11.51
C THR A 366 19.33 6.07 -12.71
N GLY A 367 19.77 7.31 -12.50
CA GLY A 367 19.93 8.31 -13.54
C GLY A 367 21.27 8.19 -14.25
N SER A 368 21.65 9.28 -14.92
CA SER A 368 22.95 9.39 -15.61
C SER A 368 24.12 9.31 -14.63
N GLY A 369 25.24 8.79 -15.10
CA GLY A 369 26.48 8.68 -14.33
C GLY A 369 27.55 7.90 -15.08
N ALA A 370 28.77 7.88 -14.53
CA ALA A 370 29.92 7.15 -15.09
C ALA A 370 29.88 5.63 -14.81
N SER A 371 28.87 5.18 -14.05
CA SER A 371 28.71 3.80 -13.59
C SER A 371 28.25 2.81 -14.67
N GLU A 372 28.62 1.53 -14.49
CA GLU A 372 28.02 0.38 -15.19
C GLU A 372 26.50 0.32 -14.96
N TYR A 373 26.04 0.73 -13.80
CA TYR A 373 24.64 0.77 -13.40
C TYR A 373 23.99 2.13 -13.64
N ALA A 374 24.58 3.04 -14.43
CA ALA A 374 23.91 4.26 -14.86
C ALA A 374 22.76 3.95 -15.83
N ASN A 375 21.69 4.74 -15.78
CA ASN A 375 20.49 4.58 -16.60
C ASN A 375 19.86 3.20 -16.47
N SER A 376 19.80 2.67 -15.24
CA SER A 376 19.39 1.29 -15.00
C SER A 376 18.25 1.17 -13.99
N VAL A 377 17.51 0.06 -14.09
CA VAL A 377 16.80 -0.50 -12.93
C VAL A 377 17.65 -1.64 -12.42
N VAL A 378 18.00 -1.61 -11.13
CA VAL A 378 18.88 -2.57 -10.48
C VAL A 378 18.09 -3.34 -9.43
N ALA A 379 18.20 -4.68 -9.44
CA ALA A 379 17.67 -5.57 -8.42
C ALA A 379 18.77 -5.97 -7.42
N LEU A 380 18.50 -5.77 -6.14
CA LEU A 380 19.38 -6.13 -5.03
C LEU A 380 18.66 -7.09 -4.08
N GLU A 381 19.42 -8.00 -3.48
CA GLU A 381 18.92 -8.85 -2.41
C GLU A 381 18.54 -8.03 -1.17
N GLY A 382 17.35 -8.29 -0.62
CA GLY A 382 16.88 -7.68 0.62
C GLY A 382 17.86 -7.93 1.78
N GLY A 383 18.31 -6.85 2.40
CA GLY A 383 19.17 -6.89 3.59
C GLY A 383 20.66 -6.95 3.28
N THR A 384 21.13 -7.93 2.49
CA THR A 384 22.56 -8.04 2.13
C THR A 384 22.99 -7.12 1.01
N LEU A 385 22.02 -6.60 0.23
CA LEU A 385 22.24 -5.73 -0.92
C LEU A 385 23.14 -6.32 -2.02
N LYS A 386 23.24 -7.65 -2.09
CA LYS A 386 23.93 -8.32 -3.19
C LYS A 386 23.20 -8.07 -4.50
N LEU A 387 23.93 -7.70 -5.55
CA LEU A 387 23.38 -7.53 -6.89
C LEU A 387 22.76 -8.85 -7.37
N ARG A 388 21.52 -8.77 -7.86
CA ARG A 388 20.78 -9.90 -8.43
C ARG A 388 20.69 -9.81 -9.96
N ASP A 389 20.27 -8.66 -10.46
CA ASP A 389 20.05 -8.41 -11.88
C ASP A 389 19.98 -6.90 -12.14
N TRP A 390 20.05 -6.48 -13.39
CA TRP A 390 19.80 -5.12 -13.82
C TRP A 390 19.33 -5.06 -15.27
N VAL A 391 18.73 -3.93 -15.64
CA VAL A 391 18.51 -3.56 -17.03
C VAL A 391 19.01 -2.14 -17.25
N ARG A 392 19.81 -1.95 -18.30
CA ARG A 392 20.33 -0.64 -18.71
C ARG A 392 19.60 -0.13 -19.95
N GLN A 393 19.29 1.16 -19.96
CA GLN A 393 18.69 1.86 -21.09
C GLN A 393 19.57 3.01 -21.57
N GLU A 394 19.30 3.52 -22.77
CA GLU A 394 20.02 4.68 -23.31
C GLU A 394 19.71 5.95 -22.51
N ALA A 395 18.43 6.17 -22.22
CA ALA A 395 17.96 7.32 -21.46
C ALA A 395 17.98 7.04 -19.95
N PRO A 396 18.36 8.01 -19.10
CA PRO A 396 18.31 7.86 -17.66
C PRO A 396 16.89 7.63 -17.15
N PHE A 397 16.75 6.80 -16.11
CA PHE A 397 15.49 6.74 -15.38
C PHE A 397 15.32 7.99 -14.53
N THR A 398 14.10 8.49 -14.47
CA THR A 398 13.75 9.73 -13.79
C THR A 398 12.81 9.51 -12.61
N SER A 399 12.01 8.44 -12.61
CA SER A 399 11.05 8.12 -11.55
C SER A 399 11.61 7.14 -10.52
N THR A 400 11.11 7.18 -9.28
CA THR A 400 11.17 6.01 -8.35
C THR A 400 10.41 4.82 -8.97
N PRO A 401 10.90 3.56 -8.87
CA PRO A 401 10.21 2.42 -9.48
C PRO A 401 8.95 2.06 -8.68
N VAL A 402 8.02 1.38 -9.35
CA VAL A 402 6.85 0.76 -8.72
C VAL A 402 6.86 -0.74 -9.00
N VAL A 403 6.48 -1.54 -8.00
CA VAL A 403 6.43 -2.99 -8.11
C VAL A 403 4.98 -3.47 -8.00
N PHE A 404 4.58 -4.43 -8.84
CA PHE A 404 3.24 -5.01 -8.76
C PHE A 404 3.23 -6.45 -9.25
N SER A 405 2.20 -7.21 -8.84
CA SER A 405 2.06 -8.61 -9.24
C SER A 405 0.81 -8.84 -10.09
N GLU A 406 0.95 -9.68 -11.12
CA GLU A 406 -0.16 -10.27 -11.88
C GLU A 406 -0.10 -11.80 -11.74
N GLY A 407 -1.06 -12.38 -11.03
CA GLY A 407 -0.98 -13.78 -10.62
C GLY A 407 0.27 -14.04 -9.78
N GLU A 408 1.07 -15.03 -10.18
CA GLU A 408 2.34 -15.40 -9.53
C GLU A 408 3.54 -14.58 -10.04
N LYS A 409 3.36 -13.77 -11.08
CA LYS A 409 4.45 -12.96 -11.67
C LYS A 409 4.54 -11.61 -10.98
N THR A 410 5.77 -11.13 -10.81
CA THR A 410 6.07 -9.79 -10.31
C THR A 410 6.69 -8.97 -11.41
N TYR A 411 6.30 -7.70 -11.48
CA TYR A 411 6.75 -6.75 -12.48
C TYR A 411 7.26 -5.48 -11.81
N VAL A 412 8.19 -4.82 -12.49
CA VAL A 412 8.73 -3.53 -12.08
C VAL A 412 8.44 -2.53 -13.19
N ALA A 413 7.92 -1.35 -12.85
CA ALA A 413 7.73 -0.27 -13.79
C ALA A 413 8.50 0.98 -13.36
N ALA A 414 9.08 1.66 -14.34
CA ALA A 414 9.84 2.89 -14.17
C ALA A 414 9.80 3.71 -15.47
N THR A 415 10.06 5.01 -15.39
CA THR A 415 10.07 5.90 -16.55
C THR A 415 11.44 6.54 -16.76
N SER A 416 11.80 6.72 -18.03
CA SER A 416 12.68 7.81 -18.45
C SER A 416 11.85 9.02 -18.87
N SER A 417 12.49 10.09 -19.33
CA SER A 417 11.80 11.32 -19.76
C SER A 417 10.79 11.15 -20.91
N SER A 418 10.80 10.03 -21.64
CA SER A 418 9.92 9.79 -22.80
C SER A 418 9.39 8.37 -22.93
N ARG A 419 9.80 7.46 -22.05
CA ARG A 419 9.42 6.04 -22.12
C ARG A 419 9.03 5.51 -20.75
N LEU A 420 7.94 4.76 -20.71
CA LEU A 420 7.52 3.93 -19.61
C LEU A 420 7.97 2.50 -19.89
N TYR A 421 8.69 1.89 -18.96
CA TYR A 421 9.17 0.52 -19.05
C TYR A 421 8.39 -0.35 -18.06
N VAL A 422 8.06 -1.57 -18.48
CA VAL A 422 7.63 -2.66 -17.59
C VAL A 422 8.60 -3.80 -17.79
N LEU A 423 9.09 -4.33 -16.68
CA LEU A 423 10.15 -5.34 -16.60
C LEU A 423 9.60 -6.59 -15.91
N ASP A 424 10.08 -7.76 -16.29
CA ASP A 424 9.86 -8.99 -15.51
C ASP A 424 10.83 -9.00 -14.32
N ALA A 425 10.31 -9.10 -13.10
CA ALA A 425 11.13 -9.09 -11.89
C ALA A 425 12.12 -10.27 -11.80
N SER A 426 11.86 -11.37 -12.53
CA SER A 426 12.72 -12.55 -12.59
C SER A 426 13.85 -12.43 -13.62
N SER A 427 13.73 -11.50 -14.57
CA SER A 427 14.74 -11.18 -15.57
C SER A 427 14.49 -9.77 -16.10
N LEU A 428 15.09 -8.77 -15.45
CA LEU A 428 14.78 -7.36 -15.69
C LEU A 428 15.07 -6.94 -17.12
N GLY A 429 16.23 -7.36 -17.64
CA GLY A 429 16.72 -6.98 -18.97
C GLY A 429 17.01 -8.16 -19.88
N GLY A 430 16.57 -9.38 -19.55
CA GLY A 430 16.96 -10.59 -20.29
C GLY A 430 18.45 -10.92 -20.17
N ALA A 431 18.93 -11.83 -21.02
CA ALA A 431 20.33 -12.27 -21.01
C ALA A 431 21.35 -11.18 -21.40
N ASP A 432 20.88 -10.07 -21.98
CA ASP A 432 21.72 -8.94 -22.41
C ASP A 432 21.65 -7.74 -21.46
N HIS A 433 20.87 -7.83 -20.37
CA HIS A 433 20.60 -6.74 -19.43
C HIS A 433 20.13 -5.45 -20.11
N ARG A 434 19.43 -5.56 -21.26
CA ARG A 434 19.00 -4.40 -22.08
C ARG A 434 17.57 -4.53 -22.59
N THR A 435 17.00 -5.73 -22.59
CA THR A 435 15.71 -6.00 -23.20
C THR A 435 14.60 -5.97 -22.15
N PRO A 436 13.84 -4.87 -22.01
CA PRO A 436 12.69 -4.82 -21.11
C PRO A 436 11.54 -5.68 -21.64
N LEU A 437 10.64 -6.10 -20.74
CA LEU A 437 9.48 -6.89 -21.12
C LEU A 437 8.49 -6.12 -22.01
N ALA A 438 8.25 -4.85 -21.69
CA ALA A 438 7.41 -3.97 -22.49
C ALA A 438 7.85 -2.50 -22.35
N ILE A 439 7.63 -1.72 -23.41
CA ILE A 439 7.90 -0.29 -23.44
C ILE A 439 6.66 0.43 -23.99
N ALA A 440 6.24 1.48 -23.30
CA ALA A 440 5.30 2.47 -23.84
C ALA A 440 6.06 3.77 -24.10
N GLY A 441 6.04 4.25 -25.33
CA GLY A 441 6.63 5.52 -25.72
C GLY A 441 6.02 5.99 -27.03
N GLN A 442 5.70 7.28 -27.11
CA GLN A 442 5.39 7.94 -28.38
C GLN A 442 6.45 9.03 -28.62
N PRO A 443 6.72 9.42 -29.88
CA PRO A 443 7.74 10.43 -30.19
C PRO A 443 7.60 11.73 -29.38
N ASP A 444 6.36 12.14 -29.10
CA ASP A 444 6.06 13.38 -28.37
C ASP A 444 5.69 13.16 -26.89
N LEU A 445 5.83 11.93 -26.39
CA LEU A 445 5.54 11.63 -24.99
C LEU A 445 6.63 12.25 -24.11
N ARG A 446 6.23 13.10 -23.17
CA ARG A 446 7.10 13.62 -22.11
C ARG A 446 6.57 13.11 -20.78
N LEU A 447 7.42 12.44 -20.03
CA LEU A 447 7.10 11.88 -18.73
C LEU A 447 7.86 12.62 -17.64
N GLY A 448 7.21 12.80 -16.51
CA GLY A 448 7.75 13.52 -15.37
C GLY A 448 8.83 12.72 -14.64
N ALA A 449 9.54 13.43 -13.76
CA ALA A 449 10.55 12.84 -12.88
C ALA A 449 9.99 12.45 -11.50
N ASP A 450 8.68 12.62 -11.26
CA ASP A 450 8.07 12.10 -10.03
C ASP A 450 7.86 10.57 -10.14
N GLY A 451 7.40 9.94 -9.06
CA GLY A 451 7.08 8.50 -9.05
C GLY A 451 5.85 8.11 -9.87
N LEU A 452 5.65 6.80 -10.01
CA LEU A 452 4.46 6.20 -10.61
C LEU A 452 3.43 5.80 -9.53
N ALA A 453 2.19 5.61 -9.96
CA ALA A 453 1.17 4.89 -9.20
C ALA A 453 0.68 3.68 -10.00
N THR A 454 0.31 2.60 -9.32
CA THR A 454 -0.26 1.42 -9.96
C THR A 454 -1.42 0.85 -9.16
N TRP A 455 -2.50 0.52 -9.86
CA TRP A 455 -3.68 -0.05 -9.23
C TRP A 455 -4.40 -1.01 -10.16
N ARG A 456 -5.32 -1.80 -9.61
CA ARG A 456 -6.20 -2.66 -10.39
C ARG A 456 -7.63 -2.23 -10.18
N ASP A 457 -8.34 -2.02 -11.27
CA ASP A 457 -9.76 -1.66 -11.22
C ASP A 457 -10.64 -2.87 -10.89
N HIS A 458 -11.93 -2.61 -10.67
CA HIS A 458 -12.91 -3.67 -10.39
C HIS A 458 -13.15 -4.63 -11.57
N ALA A 459 -12.81 -4.22 -12.79
CA ALA A 459 -12.86 -5.08 -13.97
C ALA A 459 -11.62 -5.98 -14.11
N GLY A 460 -10.61 -5.79 -13.26
CA GLY A 460 -9.37 -6.56 -13.26
C GLY A 460 -8.26 -5.95 -14.11
N THR A 461 -8.46 -4.79 -14.73
CA THR A 461 -7.43 -4.12 -15.54
C THR A 461 -6.36 -3.52 -14.65
N ARG A 462 -5.09 -3.79 -14.96
CA ARG A 462 -3.94 -3.14 -14.33
C ARG A 462 -3.67 -1.80 -15.00
N TRP A 463 -3.55 -0.76 -14.17
CA TRP A 463 -3.29 0.60 -14.60
C TRP A 463 -1.98 1.11 -14.00
N ILE A 464 -1.21 1.83 -14.80
CA ILE A 464 -0.05 2.63 -14.36
C ILE A 464 -0.37 4.09 -14.64
N LEU A 465 -0.23 4.94 -13.63
CA LEU A 465 -0.45 6.38 -13.73
C LEU A 465 0.87 7.11 -13.50
N THR A 466 1.13 8.12 -14.31
CA THR A 466 2.30 8.99 -14.20
C THR A 466 2.01 10.37 -14.80
N GLU A 467 2.90 11.33 -14.55
CA GLU A 467 2.85 12.62 -15.22
C GLU A 467 3.14 12.44 -16.72
N VAL A 468 2.32 13.10 -17.54
CA VAL A 468 2.47 13.17 -19.00
C VAL A 468 2.28 14.61 -19.45
N SER A 469 3.36 15.29 -19.84
CA SER A 469 3.35 16.64 -20.42
C SER A 469 2.50 17.66 -19.63
N GLY A 470 2.65 17.69 -18.31
CA GLY A 470 1.89 18.55 -17.41
C GLY A 470 0.47 18.09 -17.15
N ALA A 471 0.17 16.80 -17.26
CA ALA A 471 -1.12 16.19 -16.91
C ALA A 471 -0.90 14.81 -16.27
N ILE A 472 -1.95 14.13 -15.83
CA ILE A 472 -1.86 12.72 -15.41
C ILE A 472 -2.27 11.83 -16.58
N GLY A 473 -1.37 10.97 -17.04
CA GLY A 473 -1.67 9.93 -18.02
C GLY A 473 -1.88 8.58 -17.36
N ALA A 474 -2.83 7.82 -17.88
CA ALA A 474 -3.09 6.44 -17.45
C ALA A 474 -2.83 5.45 -18.58
N PHE A 475 -2.08 4.41 -18.23
CA PHE A 475 -1.65 3.36 -19.14
C PHE A 475 -2.23 2.02 -18.66
N LYS A 476 -2.90 1.31 -19.57
CA LYS A 476 -3.35 -0.06 -19.33
C LYS A 476 -2.20 -1.01 -19.56
N VAL A 477 -2.01 -1.95 -18.64
CA VAL A 477 -1.13 -3.09 -18.81
C VAL A 477 -2.01 -4.27 -19.21
N MET A 478 -1.78 -4.80 -20.41
CA MET A 478 -2.56 -5.87 -21.02
C MET A 478 -1.68 -7.11 -21.15
N ASP A 479 -2.19 -8.25 -20.70
CA ASP A 479 -1.53 -9.54 -20.88
C ASP A 479 -2.19 -10.31 -22.03
N ASN A 480 -1.43 -10.52 -23.11
CA ASN A 480 -1.82 -11.30 -24.26
C ASN A 480 -1.03 -12.62 -24.28
N ALA A 481 -1.43 -13.56 -23.43
CA ALA A 481 -0.80 -14.89 -23.31
C ALA A 481 0.71 -14.84 -22.99
N GLY A 482 1.10 -13.96 -22.08
CA GLY A 482 2.48 -13.73 -21.64
C GLY A 482 3.18 -12.57 -22.35
N ALA A 483 2.63 -12.06 -23.46
CA ALA A 483 3.09 -10.83 -24.08
C ALA A 483 2.42 -9.63 -23.41
N ILE A 484 3.19 -8.90 -22.61
CA ILE A 484 2.69 -7.68 -21.97
C ILE A 484 2.70 -6.53 -22.99
N ALA A 485 1.55 -5.88 -23.16
CA ALA A 485 1.40 -4.66 -23.93
C ALA A 485 0.99 -3.50 -23.02
N ILE A 486 1.45 -2.30 -23.35
CA ILE A 486 1.12 -1.09 -22.59
C ILE A 486 0.49 -0.08 -23.53
N GLU A 487 -0.71 0.38 -23.21
CA GLU A 487 -1.44 1.36 -24.02
C GLU A 487 -1.88 2.55 -23.17
N ARG A 488 -1.62 3.77 -23.64
CA ARG A 488 -2.16 4.97 -23.00
C ARG A 488 -3.66 5.06 -23.29
N ALA A 489 -4.47 4.99 -22.25
CA ALA A 489 -5.93 4.98 -22.37
C ALA A 489 -6.54 6.37 -22.20
N TRP A 490 -6.01 7.21 -21.30
CA TRP A 490 -6.48 8.58 -21.13
C TRP A 490 -5.37 9.50 -20.59
N THR A 491 -5.57 10.80 -20.80
CA THR A 491 -4.79 11.87 -20.18
C THR A 491 -5.78 12.85 -19.55
N SER A 492 -5.53 13.26 -18.31
CA SER A 492 -6.36 14.24 -17.62
C SER A 492 -6.15 15.65 -18.19
N ARG A 493 -6.81 16.64 -17.59
CA ARG A 493 -6.54 18.04 -17.89
C ARG A 493 -5.08 18.42 -17.58
N ALA A 494 -4.63 19.52 -18.20
CA ALA A 494 -3.38 20.15 -17.83
C ALA A 494 -3.39 20.66 -16.38
N MET A 495 -2.26 20.48 -15.70
CA MET A 495 -1.98 20.70 -14.30
C MET A 495 -0.54 21.24 -14.16
N PRO A 496 -0.32 22.36 -13.47
CA PRO A 496 1.03 22.86 -13.20
C PRO A 496 1.81 21.90 -12.30
N SER A 497 2.95 21.43 -12.80
CA SER A 497 3.90 20.57 -12.07
C SER A 497 3.20 19.42 -11.30
N PRO A 498 2.53 18.48 -12.00
CA PRO A 498 1.79 17.39 -11.37
C PRO A 498 2.74 16.51 -10.56
N ARG A 499 2.31 16.11 -9.35
CA ARG A 499 3.00 15.08 -8.56
C ARG A 499 2.41 13.70 -8.78
N THR A 500 3.09 12.66 -8.30
CA THR A 500 2.58 11.28 -8.34
C THR A 500 1.16 11.22 -7.78
N PRO A 501 0.18 10.72 -8.55
CA PRO A 501 -1.19 10.61 -8.07
C PRO A 501 -1.30 9.47 -7.06
N ILE A 502 -2.36 9.48 -6.26
CA ILE A 502 -2.72 8.38 -5.37
C ILE A 502 -4.10 7.86 -5.74
N ILE A 503 -4.36 6.59 -5.49
CA ILE A 503 -5.66 5.97 -5.73
C ILE A 503 -6.24 5.55 -4.38
N VAL A 504 -7.42 6.07 -4.05
CA VAL A 504 -8.12 5.71 -2.82
C VAL A 504 -9.49 5.16 -3.20
N ASN A 505 -9.67 3.85 -2.99
CA ASN A 505 -10.92 3.14 -3.24
C ASN A 505 -11.57 3.47 -4.60
N GLY A 506 -10.78 3.41 -5.67
CA GLY A 506 -11.22 3.67 -7.03
C GLY A 506 -11.31 5.15 -7.43
N VAL A 507 -10.95 6.10 -6.56
CA VAL A 507 -10.85 7.52 -6.92
C VAL A 507 -9.38 7.89 -7.12
N VAL A 508 -9.05 8.54 -8.24
CA VAL A 508 -7.68 9.03 -8.50
C VAL A 508 -7.54 10.45 -7.95
N PHE A 509 -6.68 10.64 -6.97
CA PHE A 509 -6.33 11.98 -6.48
C PHE A 509 -5.03 12.45 -7.12
N ALA A 510 -5.09 13.62 -7.77
CA ALA A 510 -3.96 14.23 -8.46
C ALA A 510 -3.66 15.60 -7.84
N LEU A 511 -2.38 15.91 -7.65
CA LEU A 511 -1.93 17.16 -7.07
C LEU A 511 -1.20 17.98 -8.12
N ALA A 512 -1.80 19.08 -8.55
CA ALA A 512 -1.06 20.15 -9.21
C ALA A 512 -0.29 20.90 -8.11
N SER A 513 1.04 20.80 -8.09
CA SER A 513 1.83 21.35 -6.99
C SER A 513 1.92 22.88 -7.02
N GLY A 514 1.61 23.50 -8.16
CA GLY A 514 1.78 24.94 -8.39
C GLY A 514 3.18 25.25 -8.91
N ASN A 515 3.31 26.32 -9.69
CA ASN A 515 4.60 26.85 -10.16
C ASN A 515 5.18 27.83 -9.13
N ALA A 516 6.34 28.44 -9.39
CA ALA A 516 6.88 29.50 -8.53
C ALA A 516 5.86 30.64 -8.36
N GLY A 517 5.31 30.79 -7.15
CA GLY A 517 4.24 31.75 -6.81
C GLY A 517 2.80 31.27 -7.06
N GLY A 518 2.61 30.04 -7.56
CA GLY A 518 1.30 29.42 -7.79
C GLY A 518 0.86 28.52 -6.63
N ASN A 519 -0.44 28.50 -6.37
CA ASN A 519 -1.03 27.65 -5.35
C ASN A 519 -1.24 26.23 -5.84
N ALA A 520 -1.12 25.26 -4.95
CA ALA A 520 -1.46 23.87 -5.26
C ALA A 520 -2.98 23.71 -5.44
N VAL A 521 -3.38 22.73 -6.27
CA VAL A 521 -4.79 22.33 -6.42
C VAL A 521 -4.86 20.81 -6.35
N LEU A 522 -5.69 20.30 -5.44
CA LEU A 522 -6.02 18.90 -5.34
C LEU A 522 -7.22 18.59 -6.23
N TYR A 523 -7.09 17.59 -7.09
CA TYR A 523 -8.15 17.08 -7.95
C TYR A 523 -8.52 15.66 -7.52
N ALA A 524 -9.80 15.33 -7.62
CA ALA A 524 -10.29 13.96 -7.68
C ALA A 524 -10.77 13.71 -9.11
N LEU A 525 -10.24 12.66 -9.73
CA LEU A 525 -10.48 12.29 -11.11
C LEU A 525 -11.19 10.95 -11.19
N ASP A 526 -12.04 10.81 -12.20
CA ASP A 526 -12.62 9.55 -12.60
C ASP A 526 -11.52 8.59 -13.05
N PRO A 527 -11.44 7.38 -12.47
CA PRO A 527 -10.34 6.46 -12.73
C PRO A 527 -10.30 5.91 -14.16
N ALA A 528 -11.46 5.86 -14.84
CA ALA A 528 -11.61 5.24 -16.14
C ALA A 528 -11.41 6.24 -17.29
N THR A 529 -11.63 7.53 -17.02
CA THR A 529 -11.66 8.58 -18.04
C THR A 529 -10.72 9.75 -17.76
N GLY A 530 -10.21 9.90 -16.54
CA GLY A 530 -9.36 11.03 -16.12
C GLY A 530 -10.11 12.36 -15.99
N LYS A 531 -11.45 12.36 -16.04
CA LYS A 531 -12.28 13.57 -15.92
C LYS A 531 -12.35 14.05 -14.48
N ASP A 532 -12.33 15.36 -14.29
CA ASP A 532 -12.51 16.00 -12.99
C ASP A 532 -13.88 15.63 -12.39
N LEU A 533 -13.87 15.06 -11.20
CA LEU A 533 -15.07 14.81 -10.39
C LEU A 533 -15.18 15.84 -9.26
N TRP A 534 -14.05 16.32 -8.74
CA TRP A 534 -13.97 17.35 -7.71
C TRP A 534 -12.60 18.05 -7.77
N ASN A 535 -12.51 19.30 -7.32
CA ASN A 535 -11.23 19.96 -7.08
C ASN A 535 -11.30 20.96 -5.91
N SER A 536 -10.15 21.23 -5.29
CA SER A 536 -10.05 22.15 -4.16
C SER A 536 -10.21 23.63 -4.54
N GLY A 537 -10.25 23.97 -5.82
CA GLY A 537 -10.16 25.35 -6.32
C GLY A 537 -8.97 26.07 -5.69
N ASN A 538 -9.21 27.28 -5.20
CA ASN A 538 -8.20 28.14 -4.59
C ASN A 538 -8.05 27.94 -3.07
N THR A 539 -8.56 26.83 -2.52
CA THR A 539 -8.56 26.59 -1.06
C THR A 539 -7.14 26.51 -0.49
N ILE A 540 -6.22 25.86 -1.20
CA ILE A 540 -4.82 25.77 -0.81
C ILE A 540 -4.13 27.07 -1.23
N THR A 541 -3.39 27.69 -0.32
CA THR A 541 -2.85 29.06 -0.51
C THR A 541 -1.33 29.09 -0.68
N ALA A 542 -0.72 27.96 -1.02
CA ALA A 542 0.72 27.83 -1.25
C ALA A 542 1.01 26.63 -2.17
N ALA A 543 2.22 26.60 -2.74
CA ALA A 543 2.69 25.46 -3.54
C ALA A 543 2.91 24.22 -2.67
N ALA A 544 2.73 23.03 -3.22
CA ALA A 544 2.92 21.77 -2.52
C ALA A 544 4.41 21.43 -2.35
N SER A 545 4.83 21.07 -1.14
CA SER A 545 6.23 20.72 -0.84
C SER A 545 6.55 19.23 -0.99
N ALA A 546 5.55 18.35 -0.87
CA ALA A 546 5.73 16.90 -0.99
C ALA A 546 4.55 16.21 -1.70
N GLY A 547 4.68 14.90 -1.91
CA GLY A 547 3.62 14.05 -2.46
C GLY A 547 2.42 13.88 -1.53
N LEU A 548 1.33 13.37 -2.10
CA LEU A 548 0.09 13.09 -1.37
C LEU A 548 0.26 11.90 -0.42
N SER A 549 -0.61 11.87 0.60
CA SER A 549 -0.89 10.69 1.41
C SER A 549 -2.38 10.64 1.73
N ALA A 550 -2.84 9.50 2.22
CA ALA A 550 -4.22 9.32 2.65
C ALA A 550 -4.29 8.65 4.02
N GLY A 551 -5.41 8.86 4.70
CA GLY A 551 -5.83 8.14 5.89
C GLY A 551 -7.34 7.92 5.81
N THR A 552 -7.91 7.24 6.80
CA THR A 552 -9.34 6.91 6.82
C THR A 552 -10.24 8.08 6.41
N GLY A 553 -10.78 8.02 5.19
CA GLY A 553 -11.68 9.03 4.63
C GLY A 553 -11.06 10.38 4.25
N GLN A 554 -9.73 10.53 4.33
CA GLN A 554 -9.02 11.80 4.18
C GLN A 554 -7.79 11.70 3.27
N VAL A 555 -7.51 12.76 2.53
CA VAL A 555 -6.31 12.97 1.71
C VAL A 555 -5.58 14.20 2.24
N TYR A 556 -4.27 14.06 2.42
CA TYR A 556 -3.42 15.10 3.00
C TYR A 556 -2.51 15.74 1.97
N VAL A 557 -2.39 17.07 2.04
CA VAL A 557 -1.47 17.88 1.25
C VAL A 557 -0.58 18.66 2.20
N VAL A 558 0.71 18.75 1.90
CA VAL A 558 1.65 19.62 2.63
C VAL A 558 2.21 20.68 1.69
N THR A 559 2.30 21.92 2.19
CA THR A 559 2.70 23.07 1.39
C THR A 559 3.98 23.73 1.90
N ALA A 560 4.67 24.43 1.00
CA ALA A 560 5.97 25.07 1.23
C ALA A 560 5.95 26.14 2.33
N ASP A 561 4.77 26.64 2.72
CA ASP A 561 4.58 27.55 3.85
C ASP A 561 4.43 26.82 5.20
N ASN A 562 4.81 25.54 5.27
CA ASN A 562 4.73 24.66 6.45
C ASN A 562 3.29 24.37 6.92
N THR A 563 2.34 24.30 5.99
CA THR A 563 0.93 23.98 6.30
C THR A 563 0.58 22.57 5.87
N VAL A 564 -0.07 21.81 6.76
CA VAL A 564 -0.71 20.52 6.47
C VAL A 564 -2.20 20.77 6.24
N TRP A 565 -2.73 20.26 5.15
CA TRP A 565 -4.13 20.40 4.74
C TRP A 565 -4.77 19.04 4.69
N SER A 566 -6.03 18.94 5.17
CA SER A 566 -6.84 17.74 5.02
C SER A 566 -8.11 18.02 4.22
N PHE A 567 -8.39 17.12 3.29
CA PHE A 567 -9.62 17.05 2.53
C PHE A 567 -10.20 15.66 2.69
N GLY A 568 -11.50 15.54 2.85
CA GLY A 568 -12.10 14.25 3.14
C GLY A 568 -13.61 14.30 3.24
N ILE A 569 -14.17 13.16 3.61
CA ILE A 569 -15.57 13.06 4.00
C ILE A 569 -15.62 13.25 5.53
N PRO A 570 -16.42 14.19 6.03
CA PRO A 570 -16.58 14.42 7.46
C PRO A 570 -17.02 13.15 8.18
N LEU A 571 -16.35 12.81 9.27
CA LEU A 571 -16.63 11.61 10.08
C LEU A 571 -17.77 11.81 11.09
N VAL A 572 -18.56 12.88 10.96
CA VAL A 572 -19.71 13.15 11.82
C VAL A 572 -20.91 12.39 11.28
N ILE A 573 -21.47 11.50 12.10
CA ILE A 573 -22.78 10.89 11.88
C ILE A 573 -23.81 11.99 12.20
N ASP A 574 -24.56 12.44 11.20
CA ASP A 574 -25.74 13.29 11.40
C ASP A 574 -26.81 12.57 12.25
#